data_AF-A0A5P2X9X0-F1
#
_entry.id   AF-A0A5P2X9X0-F1
#
_cell.length_a   1.000
_cell.length_b   1.000
_cell.length_c   1.000
_cell.angle_alpha   90.00
_cell.angle_beta   90.00
_cell.angle_gamma   90.00
#
_symmetry.space_group_name_H-M   'P 1'
#
loop_
_entity.id
_entity.type
_entity.pdbx_description
1 polymer ?
#
loop_
_entity_poly.entity_id
_entity_poly.type
_entity_poly.pdbx_seq_one_letter_code
_entity_poly.pdbx_strand_id
1 'polypeptide(L)' 'MSEALRRITEAVAEVTEDEVVAALNAAGASGKREAPPALVTPRTPLPPPGGSPGIRSEVEWV' A
#
# COMPACT_ATOMS: atom_id res chain seq x y z
N MET A 1 -1.46 -31.02 17.41
CA MET A 1 -1.55 -29.57 17.71
C MET A 1 -0.73 -29.30 18.96
N SER A 2 0.17 -28.31 18.97
CA SER A 2 0.99 -28.01 20.14
C SER A 2 0.18 -27.27 21.20
N GLU A 3 0.51 -27.44 22.47
CA GLU A 3 -0.17 -26.78 23.58
C GLU A 3 -0.08 -25.25 23.50
N ALA A 4 1.06 -24.74 23.02
CA ALA A 4 1.25 -23.31 22.76
C ALA A 4 0.23 -22.77 21.75
N LEU A 5 -0.01 -23.49 20.65
CA LEU A 5 -0.99 -23.09 19.64
C LEU A 5 -2.43 -23.16 20.18
N ARG A 6 -2.74 -24.15 21.04
CA ARG A 6 -4.05 -24.24 21.70
C ARG A 6 -4.31 -23.04 22.61
N ARG A 7 -3.33 -22.62 23.41
CA ARG A 7 -3.47 -21.46 24.30
C ARG A 7 -3.64 -20.15 23.52
N ILE A 8 -2.92 -20.00 22.41
CA ILE A 8 -3.05 -18.81 21.56
C ILE A 8 -4.44 -18.75 20.93
N THR A 9 -4.94 -19.88 20.41
CA THR A 9 -6.27 -19.93 19.78
C THR A 9 -7.39 -19.69 20.79
N GLU A 10 -7.28 -20.22 22.00
CA GLU A 10 -8.22 -19.97 23.10
C GLU A 10 -8.22 -18.49 23.50
N ALA A 11 -7.04 -17.88 23.67
CA ALA A 11 -6.92 -16.46 24.00
C ALA A 11 -7.46 -15.53 22.90
N VAL A 12 -7.30 -15.88 21.62
CA VAL A 12 -7.84 -15.11 20.49
C VAL A 12 -9.36 -15.26 20.37
N ALA A 13 -9.90 -16.43 20.72
CA ALA A 13 -11.34 -16.68 20.68
C ALA A 13 -12.14 -15.88 21.72
N GLU A 14 -11.48 -15.44 22.79
CA GLU A 14 -12.09 -14.61 23.84
C GLU A 14 -12.12 -13.11 23.48
N VAL A 15 -11.42 -12.68 22.43
CA VAL A 15 -11.34 -11.27 22.04
C VAL A 15 -12.62 -10.85 21.32
N THR A 16 -13.23 -9.77 21.81
CA THR A 16 -14.43 -9.17 21.22
C THR A 16 -14.08 -8.26 20.04
N GLU A 17 -15.06 -8.03 19.15
CA GLU A 17 -14.91 -7.12 18.02
C GLU A 17 -14.52 -5.70 18.47
N ASP A 18 -15.11 -5.21 19.57
CA ASP A 18 -14.82 -3.89 20.14
C ASP A 18 -13.36 -3.78 20.62
N GLU A 19 -12.82 -4.84 21.24
CA GLU A 19 -11.41 -4.88 21.67
C GLU A 19 -10.45 -4.88 20.48
N VAL A 20 -10.79 -5.59 19.41
CA VAL A 20 -10.02 -5.57 18.15
C VAL A 20 -10.03 -4.16 17.55
N VAL A 21 -11.20 -3.53 17.46
CA VAL A 21 -11.33 -2.16 16.93
C VAL A 21 -10.55 -1.16 17.80
N ALA A 22 -10.61 -1.28 19.12
CA ALA A 22 -9.84 -0.44 20.04
C ALA A 22 -8.32 -0.62 19.85
N ALA A 23 -7.85 -1.86 19.72
CA ALA A 23 -6.44 -2.17 19.49
C ALA A 23 -5.95 -1.63 18.13
N LEU A 24 -6.75 -1.78 17.07
CA LEU A 24 -6.45 -1.25 15.75
C LEU A 24 -6.39 0.27 15.74
N ASN A 25 -7.34 0.94 16.40
CA ASN A 25 -7.34 2.39 16.54
C ASN A 25 -6.11 2.89 17.32
N ALA A 26 -5.75 2.23 18.43
CA ALA A 26 -4.55 2.54 19.20
C ALA A 26 -3.26 2.33 18.40
N ALA A 27 -3.24 1.35 17.49
CA ALA A 27 -2.13 1.10 16.56
C ALA A 27 -2.10 2.08 15.37
N GLY A 28 -3.01 3.06 15.31
CA GLY A 28 -3.08 4.03 14.22
C GLY A 28 -3.65 3.45 12.92
N ALA A 29 -4.27 2.26 12.97
CA ALA A 29 -5.02 1.69 11.86
C ALA A 29 -6.39 2.38 11.76
N SER A 30 -6.39 3.71 11.57
CA SER A 30 -7.62 4.41 11.24
C SER A 30 -7.99 4.04 9.80
N GLY A 31 -9.12 3.34 9.63
CA GLY A 31 -9.68 2.97 8.33
C GLY A 31 -10.09 4.15 7.44
N LYS A 32 -9.79 5.39 7.87
CA LYS A 32 -9.76 6.54 6.98
C LYS A 32 -8.56 6.35 6.06
N ARG A 33 -8.80 5.68 4.94
CA ARG A 33 -8.12 5.98 3.69
C ARG A 33 -8.32 7.49 3.50
N GLU A 34 -7.40 8.29 4.02
CA GLU A 34 -7.27 9.67 3.57
C GLU A 34 -7.23 9.54 2.06
N ALA A 35 -8.26 10.08 1.40
CA ALA A 35 -8.23 10.20 -0.04
C ALA A 35 -6.86 10.81 -0.36
N PRO A 36 -6.06 10.20 -1.27
CA PRO A 36 -4.78 10.78 -1.63
C PRO A 36 -5.03 12.26 -1.88
N PRO A 37 -4.29 13.19 -1.24
CA PRO A 37 -4.47 14.62 -1.48
C PRO A 37 -4.51 14.77 -2.98
N ALA A 38 -5.65 15.26 -3.51
CA ALA A 38 -5.98 15.18 -4.91
C ALA A 38 -4.72 15.52 -5.69
N LEU A 39 -4.11 14.51 -6.33
CA LEU A 39 -2.80 14.63 -6.94
C LEU A 39 -2.94 15.83 -7.87
N VAL A 40 -2.38 16.97 -7.46
CA VAL A 40 -2.26 18.14 -8.31
C VAL A 40 -1.15 17.76 -9.26
N THR A 41 -1.47 16.88 -10.20
CA THR A 41 -0.54 16.42 -11.21
C THR A 41 -0.10 17.67 -11.94
N PRO A 42 1.18 18.08 -11.85
CA PRO A 42 1.68 19.16 -12.67
C PRO A 42 1.46 18.70 -14.11
N ARG A 43 0.55 19.37 -14.83
CA ARG A 43 0.28 19.06 -16.24
C ARG A 43 1.47 19.55 -17.05
N THR A 44 2.59 18.85 -16.98
CA THR A 44 3.64 19.00 -17.99
C THR A 44 3.01 18.58 -19.31
N PRO A 45 2.88 19.48 -20.29
CA PRO A 45 2.24 19.16 -21.55
C PRO A 45 3.03 18.04 -22.24
N LEU A 46 2.31 17.12 -22.89
CA LEU A 46 2.93 16.08 -23.69
C LEU A 46 3.70 16.71 -24.85
N PRO A 47 4.89 16.19 -25.21
CA PRO A 47 5.58 16.62 -26.41
C PRO A 47 4.71 16.31 -27.65
N PRO A 48 4.75 17.16 -28.69
CA PRO A 48 3.98 16.93 -29.91
C PRO A 48 4.37 15.59 -30.54
N PRO A 49 3.42 14.84 -31.12
CA PRO A 49 3.72 13.63 -31.88
C PRO A 49 4.54 14.02 -33.12
N GLY A 50 5.86 13.83 -33.04
CA GLY A 50 6.82 14.26 -34.07
C GLY A 50 8.25 14.53 -33.59
N GLY A 51 8.58 14.27 -32.32
CA GLY A 51 9.91 14.50 -31.77
C GLY A 51 10.91 13.37 -32.02
N SER A 52 11.77 13.56 -33.03
CA SER A 52 13.08 12.93 -33.27
C SER A 52 13.14 11.50 -33.86
N PRO A 53 13.56 11.34 -35.14
CA PRO A 53 14.00 10.05 -35.69
C PRO A 53 15.44 9.66 -35.27
N GLY A 54 16.00 10.27 -34.23
CA GLY A 54 17.44 10.26 -33.95
C GLY A 54 17.90 9.54 -32.68
N ILE A 55 17.16 8.55 -32.17
CA ILE A 55 17.69 7.73 -31.07
C ILE A 55 18.54 6.61 -31.67
N ARG A 56 19.86 6.83 -31.75
CA ARG A 56 20.84 5.75 -31.96
C ARG A 56 21.28 5.24 -30.60
N SER A 57 20.99 3.97 -30.31
CA SER A 57 21.55 3.29 -29.15
C SER A 57 23.04 3.01 -29.41
N GLU A 58 23.93 3.61 -28.64
CA GLU A 58 25.37 3.26 -28.64
C GLU A 58 25.69 2.04 -27.78
N VAL A 59 24.68 1.46 -27.13
CA VAL A 59 24.84 0.27 -26.29
C VAL A 59 24.38 -0.97 -27.08
N GLU A 60 25.34 -1.85 -27.36
CA GLU A 60 25.09 -3.23 -27.75
C GLU A 60 24.62 -4.00 -26.50
N TRP A 61 23.39 -4.48 -26.52
CA TRP A 61 22.91 -5.37 -25.47
C TRP A 61 23.40 -6.78 -25.78
N VAL A 62 24.30 -7.30 -24.95
CA VAL A 62 24.75 -8.70 -24.94
C VAL A 62 23.76 -9.56 -24.16
#